data_AF-A0A9Q4XH53-F1
#
_entry.id   AF-A0A9Q4XH53-F1
#
_cell.length_a   1.000
_cell.length_b   1.000
_cell.length_c   1.000
_cell.angle_alpha   90.00
_cell.angle_beta   90.00
_cell.angle_gamma   90.00
#
_symmetry.space_group_name_H-M   'P 1'
#
loop_
_entity.id
_entity.type
_entity.pdbx_description
1 polymer ?
#
loop_
_entity_poly.entity_id
_entity_poly.type
_entity_poly.pdbx_seq_one_letter_code
_entity_poly.pdbx_strand_id
1 'polypeptide(L)' 'FTLLTALLFHTNFAEGANQLMFMKNMTIAGGYLLLVITGPGKWSLDRLFKKNW' A
#
# COMPACT_ATOMS: atom_id res chain seq x y z
N PHE A 1 -7.46 -4.68 -0.12
CA PHE A 1 -8.36 -3.55 -0.35
C PHE A 1 -7.87 -2.64 -1.48
N THR A 2 -6.76 -1.91 -1.31
CA THR A 2 -6.29 -0.87 -2.25
C THR A 2 -6.11 -1.33 -3.71
N LEU A 3 -5.49 -2.48 -3.94
CA LEU A 3 -5.33 -3.04 -5.30
C LEU A 3 -6.67 -3.39 -5.95
N LEU A 4 -7.57 -4.06 -5.21
CA LEU A 4 -8.91 -4.40 -5.71
C LEU A 4 -9.71 -3.14 -6.03
N THR A 5 -9.65 -2.11 -5.17
CA THR A 5 -10.36 -0.84 -5.40
C THR A 5 -9.83 -0.13 -6.66
N ALA A 6 -8.52 -0.12 -6.89
CA ALA A 6 -7.93 0.44 -8.09
C ALA A 6 -8.44 -0.26 -9.36
N LEU A 7 -8.42 -1.59 -9.36
CA LEU A 7 -8.76 -2.40 -10.53
C LEU A 7 -10.26 -2.46 -10.83
N LEU A 8 -11.11 -2.39 -9.80
CA LEU A 8 -12.57 -2.51 -9.97
C LEU A 8 -13.26 -1.17 -10.22
N PHE A 9 -12.74 -0.06 -9.68
CA PHE A 9 -13.46 1.23 -9.69
C PHE A 9 -12.73 2.38 -10.41
N HIS A 10 -11.43 2.26 -10.69
CA HIS A 10 -10.63 3.39 -11.18
C HIS A 10 -9.87 3.09 -12.48
N THR A 11 -10.40 2.20 -13.32
CA THR A 11 -9.79 1.82 -14.61
C THR A 11 -10.23 2.68 -15.80
N ASN A 12 -11.16 3.62 -15.59
CA ASN A 12 -11.52 4.60 -16.61
C ASN A 12 -10.47 5.73 -16.69
N PHE A 13 -9.41 5.51 -17.43
CA PHE A 13 -8.29 6.46 -17.55
C PHE A 13 -8.60 7.70 -18.41
N ALA A 14 -9.74 7.75 -19.10
CA ALA A 14 -10.16 8.95 -19.82
C ALA A 14 -10.61 10.08 -18.87
N GLU A 15 -10.92 9.75 -17.62
CA GLU A 15 -11.30 10.70 -16.59
C GLU A 15 -10.12 10.92 -15.61
N GLY A 16 -9.63 12.16 -15.55
CA GLY A 16 -8.43 12.50 -14.76
C GLY A 16 -8.56 12.16 -13.26
N ALA A 17 -9.76 12.25 -12.69
CA ALA A 17 -10.00 11.86 -11.30
C ALA A 17 -9.80 10.35 -11.06
N ASN A 18 -10.25 9.50 -11.99
CA ASN A 18 -10.05 8.06 -11.91
C ASN A 18 -8.58 7.68 -12.06
N GLN A 19 -7.86 8.31 -12.99
CA GLN A 19 -6.41 8.09 -13.14
C GLN A 19 -5.64 8.46 -11.86
N LEU A 20 -5.98 9.59 -11.23
CA LEU A 20 -5.37 10.01 -9.97
C LEU A 20 -5.61 8.99 -8.84
N MET A 21 -6.85 8.52 -8.68
CA MET A 21 -7.21 7.55 -7.64
C MET A 21 -6.59 6.17 -7.89
N PHE A 22 -6.50 5.74 -9.15
CA PHE A 22 -5.81 4.51 -9.52
C PHE A 22 -4.33 4.55 -9.12
N MET A 23 -3.62 5.62 -9.53
CA MET A 23 -2.21 5.81 -9.21
C MET A 23 -1.98 5.94 -7.71
N LYS A 24 -2.85 6.66 -6.99
CA LYS A 24 -2.80 6.75 -5.52
C LYS A 24 -2.87 5.37 -4.88
N ASN A 25 -3.83 4.53 -5.28
CA ASN A 25 -3.98 3.19 -4.72
C ASN A 25 -2.79 2.27 -5.08
N MET A 26 -2.23 2.38 -6.29
CA MET A 26 -1.03 1.65 -6.70
C MET A 26 0.19 2.06 -5.87
N THR A 27 0.41 3.35 -5.64
CA THR A 27 1.52 3.85 -4.82
C THR A 27 1.43 3.36 -3.37
N ILE A 28 0.23 3.36 -2.79
CA ILE A 28 0.01 2.83 -1.44
C ILE A 28 0.32 1.33 -1.37
N ALA A 29 -0.14 0.55 -2.37
CA ALA A 29 0.16 -0.87 -2.45
C ALA A 29 1.67 -1.12 -2.56
N GLY A 30 2.38 -0.34 -3.39
CA GLY A 30 3.83 -0.38 -3.50
C GLY A 30 4.55 -0.03 -2.20
N GLY A 31 4.08 0.99 -1.46
CA GLY A 31 4.62 1.35 -0.16
C GLY A 31 4.49 0.23 0.87
N TYR A 32 3.33 -0.44 0.92
CA TYR A 32 3.17 -1.61 1.79
C TYR A 32 4.03 -2.80 1.36
N LEU A 33 4.15 -3.05 0.06
CA LEU A 33 5.02 -4.11 -0.44
C LEU A 33 6.48 -3.85 -0.06
N LEU A 34 6.94 -2.60 -0.14
CA LEU A 34 8.26 -2.20 0.31
C LEU A 34 8.45 -2.51 1.80
N LEU A 35 7.48 -2.14 2.66
CA LEU A 35 7.55 -2.43 4.09
C LEU A 35 7.61 -3.93 4.40
N VAL A 36 6.90 -4.77 3.62
CA VAL A 36 6.99 -6.23 3.73
C VAL A 36 8.39 -6.72 3.38
N ILE A 37 8.99 -6.22 2.30
CA ILE A 37 10.32 -6.64 1.84
C ILE A 37 11.42 -6.17 2.80
N THR A 38 11.36 -4.91 3.27
CA THR A 38 12.38 -4.34 4.16
C THR A 38 12.23 -4.80 5.61
N GLY A 39 11.04 -5.28 5.97
CA GLY A 39 10.68 -5.70 7.32
C GLY A 39 10.46 -4.55 8.30
N PRO A 40 10.13 -4.88 9.57
CA PRO A 40 9.68 -3.94 10.61
C PRO A 40 10.69 -2.84 11.03
N GLY A 41 11.97 -2.97 10.67
CA GLY A 41 13.01 -2.00 11.00
C GLY A 41 13.32 -1.86 12.50
N LYS A 42 13.94 -0.74 12.87
CA LYS A 42 14.35 -0.42 14.26
C LYS A 42 13.19 0.08 15.13
N TRP A 43 12.13 0.60 14.51
CA TRP A 43 11.00 1.24 15.17
C TRP A 43 9.73 0.36 15.16
N SER A 44 9.90 -0.96 15.25
CA SER A 44 8.76 -1.87 15.35
C SER A 44 8.28 -2.04 16.78
N LEU A 45 6.97 -2.20 16.94
CA LEU A 45 6.35 -2.50 18.23
C LEU A 45 6.81 -3.87 18.75
N ASP A 46 7.01 -4.86 17.89
CA ASP A 46 7.53 -6.17 18.30
C ASP A 46 8.91 -6.06 18.96
N ARG A 47 9.79 -5.18 18.43
CA ARG A 47 11.10 -4.91 19.03
C ARG A 47 10.97 -4.15 20.35
N LEU A 48 10.07 -3.16 20.42
CA LEU A 48 9.81 -2.40 21.65
C LEU A 48 9.30 -3.30 22.78
N PHE A 49 8.39 -4.23 22.46
CA PHE A 49 7.80 -5.15 23.42
C PHE A 49 8.55 -6.48 23.56
N LYS A 50 9.69 -6.66 22.88
CA LYS A 50 10.47 -7.92 22.83
C LYS A 50 9.59 -9.15 22.52
N LYS A 51 8.63 -9.00 21.62
CA LYS A 51 7.75 -10.10 21.19
C LYS A 51 8.38 -10.84 20.00
N ASN A 52 8.36 -12.18 20.08
CA ASN A 52 9.04 -13.09 19.14
C ASN A 52 8.08 -13.98 18.33
N TRP A 53 6.81 -13.60 18.27
CA TRP A 53 5.79 -14.28 17.45
C TRP A 53 5.90 -13.94 15.96
#